data_AF-A0A1I3EW56-F1
#
_entry.id   AF-A0A1I3EW56-F1
#
_cell.length_a   1.000
_cell.length_b   1.000
_cell.length_c   1.000
_cell.angle_alpha   90.00
_cell.angle_beta   90.00
_cell.angle_gamma   90.00
#
_symmetry.space_group_name_H-M   'P 1'
#
loop_
_entity.id
_entity.type
_entity.pdbx_description
1 polymer ?
#
loop_
_entity_poly.entity_id
_entity_poly.type
_entity_poly.pdbx_seq_one_letter_code
_entity_poly.pdbx_strand_id
1 'polypeptide(L)'
;MNYGMLILWLLIGYIIVTWVGFGHTVFNIKVLHMKSMKESDGLGEAYEKTKPWHPLYNIIIFPIFGYLYLSGLSETTLQTALITGAIWAIVSIVIDLVGWVLIPHPLQLSFKQFYVEYQPWITLVYIAIFLGPVLGFLAASLVGRF
;
A
#
# COMPACT_ATOMS: atom_id res chain seq x y z
N MET A 1 -0.63 -11.23 20.09
CA MET A 1 -0.69 -10.99 18.64
C MET A 1 -0.36 -12.27 17.89
N ASN A 2 -1.02 -12.55 16.76
CA ASN A 2 -0.69 -13.68 15.90
C ASN A 2 0.12 -13.16 14.70
N TYR A 3 1.45 -13.25 14.76
CA TYR A 3 2.33 -12.68 13.73
C TYR A 3 2.18 -13.35 12.36
N GLY A 4 1.87 -14.65 12.31
CA GLY A 4 1.64 -15.35 11.05
C GLY A 4 0.44 -14.77 10.30
N MET A 5 -0.69 -14.59 10.99
CA MET A 5 -1.88 -13.97 10.42
C MET A 5 -1.66 -12.47 10.12
N LEU A 6 -0.87 -11.77 10.94
CA LEU A 6 -0.52 -10.37 10.71
C LEU A 6 0.18 -10.17 9.37
N ILE A 7 1.19 -10.99 9.09
CA ILE A 7 1.95 -10.92 7.83
C ILE A 7 1.12 -11.43 6.66
N LEU A 8 0.31 -12.49 6.86
CA LEU A 8 -0.59 -12.98 5.81
C LEU A 8 -1.53 -11.89 5.29
N TRP A 9 -2.24 -11.19 6.19
CA TRP A 9 -3.17 -10.13 5.79
C TRP A 9 -2.46 -8.92 5.18
N LEU A 10 -1.27 -8.57 5.68
CA LEU A 10 -0.41 -7.58 5.05
C LEU A 10 -0.08 -7.96 3.60
N LEU A 11 0.39 -9.18 3.37
CA LEU A 11 0.79 -9.63 2.03
C LEU A 11 -0.39 -9.65 1.06
N ILE A 12 -1.56 -10.14 1.51
CA ILE A 12 -2.77 -10.12 0.67
C ILE A 12 -3.16 -8.68 0.31
N GLY A 13 -3.24 -7.78 1.30
CA GLY A 13 -3.55 -6.37 1.08
C GLY A 13 -2.54 -5.68 0.15
N TYR A 14 -1.24 -5.91 0.39
CA TYR A 14 -0.14 -5.40 -0.43
C TYR A 14 -0.27 -5.86 -1.89
N ILE A 15 -0.43 -7.18 -2.12
CA ILE A 15 -0.60 -7.75 -3.46
C ILE A 15 -1.80 -7.10 -4.17
N ILE A 16 -2.93 -6.95 -3.49
CA ILE A 16 -4.14 -6.35 -4.08
C ILE A 16 -3.87 -4.90 -4.50
N VAL A 17 -3.34 -4.04 -3.63
CA VAL A 17 -3.10 -2.63 -3.98
C VAL A 17 -2.05 -2.49 -5.08
N THR A 18 -1.03 -3.35 -5.10
CA THR A 18 -0.01 -3.38 -6.17
C THR A 18 -0.64 -3.74 -7.51
N TRP A 19 -1.49 -4.78 -7.57
CA TRP A 19 -2.16 -5.16 -8.81
C TRP A 19 -3.17 -4.13 -9.28
N VAL A 20 -3.87 -3.44 -8.37
CA VAL A 20 -4.77 -2.32 -8.71
C VAL A 20 -3.97 -1.17 -9.32
N GLY A 21 -2.85 -0.77 -8.71
CA GLY A 21 -1.97 0.26 -9.25
C GLY A 21 -1.40 -0.11 -10.62
N PHE A 22 -0.87 -1.33 -10.74
CA PHE A 22 -0.36 -1.85 -12.01
C PHE A 22 -1.44 -1.89 -13.09
N GLY A 23 -2.62 -2.40 -12.77
CA GLY A 23 -3.77 -2.45 -13.67
C GLY A 23 -4.21 -1.06 -14.13
N HIS A 24 -4.23 -0.06 -13.23
CA HIS A 24 -4.52 1.33 -13.59
C HIS A 24 -3.45 1.91 -14.53
N THR A 25 -2.16 1.70 -14.27
CA THR A 25 -1.11 2.16 -15.19
C THR A 25 -1.22 1.48 -16.56
N VAL A 26 -1.51 0.17 -16.59
CA VAL A 26 -1.73 -0.55 -17.86
C VAL A 26 -2.94 0.00 -18.60
N PHE A 27 -4.04 0.31 -17.90
CA PHE A 27 -5.20 0.95 -18.50
C PHE A 27 -4.85 2.31 -19.11
N ASN A 28 -4.09 3.15 -18.39
CA ASN A 28 -3.63 4.45 -18.89
C ASN A 28 -2.79 4.31 -20.17
N ILE A 29 -1.91 3.30 -20.24
CA ILE A 29 -1.09 3.04 -21.43
C ILE A 29 -1.93 2.49 -22.59
N LYS A 30 -2.73 1.45 -22.34
CA LYS A 30 -3.38 0.67 -23.42
C LYS A 30 -4.68 1.27 -23.92
N VAL A 31 -5.42 1.93 -23.03
CA VAL A 31 -6.75 2.49 -23.35
C VAL A 31 -6.69 3.99 -23.54
N LEU A 32 -5.95 4.71 -22.68
CA LEU A 32 -5.81 6.17 -22.79
C LEU A 32 -4.59 6.60 -23.63
N HIS A 33 -3.81 5.65 -24.15
CA HIS A 33 -2.66 5.88 -25.02
C HIS A 33 -1.59 6.82 -24.42
N MET A 34 -1.50 6.86 -23.08
CA MET A 34 -0.46 7.61 -22.37
C MET A 34 0.90 6.92 -22.51
N LYS A 35 1.97 7.71 -22.51
CA LYS A 35 3.34 7.17 -22.68
C LYS A 35 3.78 6.35 -21.47
N SER A 36 4.41 5.21 -21.74
CA SER A 36 5.07 4.40 -20.72
C SER A 36 6.45 4.96 -20.33
N MET A 37 7.08 4.39 -19.29
CA MET A 37 8.47 4.69 -18.92
C MET A 37 9.48 4.50 -20.06
N LYS A 38 9.17 3.64 -21.04
CA LYS A 38 10.07 3.42 -22.20
C LYS A 38 9.95 4.51 -23.26
N GLU A 39 8.85 5.28 -23.23
CA GLU A 39 8.45 6.20 -24.30
C GLU A 39 8.52 7.67 -23.87
N SER A 40 8.81 7.95 -22.60
CA SER A 40 8.95 9.31 -22.06
C SER A 40 9.93 9.37 -20.90
N ASP A 41 10.45 10.56 -20.64
CA ASP A 41 11.35 10.83 -19.51
C ASP A 41 10.70 10.55 -18.14
N GLY A 42 11.56 10.37 -17.13
CA GLY A 42 11.13 10.18 -15.75
C GLY A 42 10.43 8.84 -15.52
N LEU A 43 9.30 8.87 -14.83
CA LEU A 43 8.53 7.67 -14.47
C LEU A 43 7.46 7.29 -15.50
N GLY A 44 7.38 7.97 -16.65
CA GLY A 44 6.32 7.71 -17.62
C GLY A 44 5.05 8.49 -17.33
N GLU A 45 4.47 9.10 -18.36
CA GLU A 45 3.21 9.87 -18.26
C GLU A 45 2.10 9.05 -17.58
N ALA A 46 1.92 7.80 -18.01
CA ALA A 46 0.88 6.93 -17.49
C ALA A 46 1.03 6.70 -15.97
N TYR A 47 2.25 6.46 -15.50
CA TYR A 47 2.52 6.22 -14.09
C TYR A 47 2.43 7.50 -13.26
N GLU A 48 2.91 8.64 -13.80
CA GLU A 48 2.73 9.96 -13.18
C GLU A 48 1.26 10.27 -12.90
N LYS A 49 0.35 9.87 -13.80
CA LYS A 49 -1.10 10.01 -13.61
C LYS A 49 -1.70 8.95 -12.67
N THR A 50 -1.07 7.79 -12.53
CA THR A 50 -1.52 6.73 -11.60
C THR A 50 -1.09 6.99 -10.16
N LYS A 51 0.13 7.50 -9.91
CA LYS A 51 0.70 7.69 -8.56
C LYS A 51 -0.23 8.38 -7.55
N PRO A 52 -0.95 9.47 -7.90
CA PRO A 52 -1.86 10.15 -6.97
C PRO A 52 -2.98 9.28 -6.42
N TRP A 53 -3.31 8.18 -7.10
CA TRP A 53 -4.37 7.27 -6.70
C TRP A 53 -3.90 6.17 -5.73
N HIS A 54 -2.59 5.92 -5.64
CA HIS A 54 -2.07 4.86 -4.78
C HIS A 54 -2.45 5.04 -3.30
N PRO A 55 -2.40 6.25 -2.70
CA PRO A 55 -2.90 6.43 -1.33
C PRO A 55 -4.38 6.08 -1.19
N LEU A 56 -5.21 6.37 -2.20
CA LEU A 56 -6.65 6.05 -2.18
C LEU A 56 -6.88 4.54 -2.19
N TYR A 57 -6.12 3.78 -2.98
CA TYR A 57 -6.24 2.31 -2.98
C TYR A 57 -5.87 1.75 -1.60
N ASN A 58 -4.78 2.26 -1.02
CA ASN A 58 -4.31 1.81 0.28
C ASN A 58 -5.30 2.15 1.40
N ILE A 59 -5.84 3.38 1.44
CA ILE A 59 -6.76 3.80 2.50
C ILE A 59 -8.12 3.08 2.43
N ILE A 60 -8.49 2.53 1.27
CA ILE A 60 -9.70 1.71 1.13
C ILE A 60 -9.41 0.25 1.54
N ILE A 61 -8.29 -0.30 1.06
CA ILE A 61 -8.00 -1.73 1.20
C ILE A 61 -7.46 -2.08 2.60
N PHE A 62 -6.52 -1.32 3.13
CA PHE A 62 -5.86 -1.66 4.39
C PHE A 62 -6.78 -1.62 5.63
N PRO A 63 -7.82 -0.77 5.72
CA PRO A 63 -8.81 -0.89 6.78
C PRO A 63 -9.59 -2.19 6.78
N ILE A 64 -9.94 -2.72 5.60
CA ILE A 64 -10.65 -3.99 5.47
C ILE A 64 -9.78 -5.12 6.02
N PHE A 65 -8.52 -5.20 5.59
CA PHE A 65 -7.60 -6.23 6.07
C PHE A 65 -7.20 -6.05 7.53
N GLY A 66 -7.08 -4.79 7.98
CA GLY A 66 -6.88 -4.47 9.39
C GLY A 66 -8.02 -4.98 10.26
N TYR A 67 -9.28 -4.75 9.84
CA TYR A 67 -10.46 -5.29 10.49
C TYR A 67 -10.46 -6.83 10.53
N LEU A 68 -10.14 -7.49 9.42
CA LEU A 68 -10.09 -8.96 9.33
C LEU A 68 -9.04 -9.55 10.28
N TYR A 69 -7.85 -8.94 10.36
CA TYR A 69 -6.80 -9.37 11.29
C TYR A 69 -7.24 -9.19 12.74
N LEU A 70 -7.72 -8.00 13.11
CA LEU A 70 -8.13 -7.69 14.49
C LEU A 70 -9.32 -8.53 14.95
N SER A 71 -10.26 -8.86 14.05
CA SER A 71 -11.39 -9.76 14.35
C SER A 71 -10.95 -11.19 14.68
N GLY A 72 -9.74 -11.59 14.29
CA GLY A 72 -9.17 -12.90 14.61
C GLY A 72 -8.39 -12.94 15.93
N LEU A 73 -8.32 -11.82 16.66
CA LEU A 73 -7.62 -11.75 17.95
C LEU A 73 -8.59 -12.01 19.10
N SER A 74 -8.07 -12.54 20.21
CA SER A 74 -8.83 -12.74 21.44
C SER A 74 -9.17 -11.44 22.15
N GLU A 75 -8.30 -10.43 22.01
CA GLU A 75 -8.45 -9.11 22.57
C GLU A 75 -8.07 -8.06 21.53
N THR A 76 -8.97 -7.11 21.33
CA THR A 76 -8.83 -6.07 20.31
C THR A 76 -8.88 -4.71 20.98
N THR A 77 -7.77 -3.98 20.91
CA THR A 77 -7.62 -2.65 21.51
C THR A 77 -7.03 -1.68 20.50
N LEU A 78 -7.23 -0.37 20.74
CA LEU A 78 -6.62 0.68 19.93
C LEU A 78 -5.08 0.55 19.91
N GLN A 79 -4.47 0.17 21.03
CA GLN A 79 -3.03 -0.07 21.10
C GLN A 79 -2.61 -1.20 20.16
N THR A 80 -3.36 -2.31 20.12
CA THR A 80 -3.07 -3.42 19.20
C THR A 80 -3.22 -3.01 17.73
N ALA A 81 -4.24 -2.19 17.41
CA ALA A 81 -4.41 -1.63 16.08
C ALA A 81 -3.24 -0.73 15.66
N LEU A 82 -2.79 0.16 16.54
CA LEU A 82 -1.63 1.05 16.31
C LEU A 82 -0.33 0.25 16.09
N ILE A 83 -0.06 -0.75 16.92
CA ILE A 83 1.12 -1.62 16.77
C ILE A 83 1.06 -2.39 15.45
N THR A 84 -0.12 -2.91 15.10
CA THR A 84 -0.33 -3.63 13.82
C THR A 84 -0.03 -2.71 12.63
N GLY A 85 -0.58 -1.48 12.65
CA GLY A 85 -0.33 -0.48 11.62
C GLY A 85 1.15 -0.11 11.51
N ALA A 86 1.85 0.06 12.63
CA ALA A 86 3.28 0.36 12.65
C ALA A 86 4.11 -0.75 12.02
N ILE A 87 3.84 -2.01 12.38
CA ILE A 87 4.52 -3.17 11.79
C ILE A 87 4.25 -3.24 10.28
N TRP A 88 3.00 -3.08 9.86
CA TRP A 88 2.64 -3.11 8.44
C TRP A 88 3.34 -2.02 7.64
N ALA A 89 3.37 -0.78 8.13
CA ALA A 89 4.06 0.30 7.45
C ALA A 89 5.58 0.05 7.35
N ILE A 90 6.23 -0.37 8.44
CA ILE A 90 7.67 -0.67 8.44
C ILE A 90 8.01 -1.81 7.48
N VAL A 91 7.25 -2.90 7.53
CA VAL A 91 7.47 -4.05 6.66
C VAL A 91 7.23 -3.67 5.20
N SER A 92 6.19 -2.89 4.89
CA SER A 92 5.94 -2.40 3.53
C SER A 92 7.07 -1.50 3.02
N ILE A 93 7.63 -0.61 3.85
CA ILE A 93 8.80 0.21 3.48
C ILE A 93 9.99 -0.68 3.09
N VAL A 94 10.24 -1.75 3.85
CA VAL A 94 11.33 -2.70 3.56
C VAL A 94 11.05 -3.49 2.28
N ILE A 95 9.82 -3.99 2.11
CA ILE A 95 9.40 -4.68 0.89
C ILE A 95 9.57 -3.76 -0.31
N ASP A 96 9.17 -2.50 -0.20
CA ASP A 96 9.26 -1.54 -1.30
C ASP A 96 10.71 -1.20 -1.65
N LEU A 97 11.57 -0.98 -0.64
CA LEU A 97 13.00 -0.76 -0.85
C LEU A 97 13.63 -1.95 -1.59
N VAL A 98 13.41 -3.17 -1.08
CA VAL A 98 14.01 -4.37 -1.65
C VAL A 98 13.44 -4.66 -3.03
N GLY A 99 12.12 -4.65 -3.14
CA GLY A 99 11.36 -5.03 -4.32
C GLY A 99 11.50 -4.05 -5.46
N TRP A 100 11.35 -2.74 -5.22
CA TRP A 100 11.32 -1.73 -6.29
C TRP A 100 12.66 -1.04 -6.52
N VAL A 101 13.59 -1.06 -5.57
CA VAL A 101 14.85 -0.29 -5.68
C VAL A 101 16.08 -1.17 -5.78
N LEU A 102 16.22 -2.18 -4.92
CA LEU A 102 17.46 -2.96 -4.80
C LEU A 102 17.55 -4.15 -5.77
N ILE A 103 16.45 -4.88 -5.99
CA ILE A 103 16.44 -6.06 -6.85
C ILE A 103 16.33 -5.62 -8.33
N PRO A 104 17.19 -6.14 -9.24
CA PRO A 104 17.05 -5.85 -10.66
C PRO A 104 15.83 -6.53 -11.28
N HIS A 105 14.93 -5.74 -11.87
CA HIS A 105 13.80 -6.21 -12.67
C HIS A 105 13.32 -5.10 -13.63
N PRO A 106 12.45 -5.39 -14.63
CA PRO A 106 12.07 -4.41 -15.66
C PRO A 106 11.33 -3.15 -15.18
N LEU A 107 10.91 -3.12 -13.91
CA LEU A 107 10.19 -1.99 -13.28
C LEU A 107 11.00 -1.40 -12.12
N GLN A 108 12.29 -1.71 -12.04
CA GLN A 108 13.16 -1.22 -10.98
C GLN A 108 13.27 0.31 -11.09
N LEU A 109 13.16 0.97 -9.95
CA LEU A 109 13.28 2.41 -9.78
C LEU A 109 14.61 2.74 -9.10
N SER A 110 15.22 3.85 -9.51
CA SER A 110 16.35 4.41 -8.76
C SER A 110 15.88 4.98 -7.41
N PHE A 111 16.81 5.15 -6.47
CA PHE A 111 16.55 5.83 -5.20
C PHE A 111 15.91 7.21 -5.39
N LYS A 112 16.37 7.99 -6.37
CA LYS A 112 15.81 9.31 -6.68
C LYS A 112 14.36 9.20 -7.15
N GLN A 113 14.09 8.29 -8.09
CA GLN A 113 12.74 8.07 -8.61
C GLN A 113 11.76 7.66 -7.50
N PHE A 114 12.18 6.72 -6.64
CA PHE A 114 11.30 6.19 -5.60
C PHE A 114 11.12 7.13 -4.40
N TYR A 115 12.19 7.77 -3.90
CA TYR A 115 12.12 8.55 -2.66
C TYR A 115 11.98 10.06 -2.86
N VAL A 116 12.26 10.58 -4.06
CA VAL A 116 12.14 12.01 -4.37
C VAL A 116 11.00 12.27 -5.34
N GLU A 117 10.98 11.60 -6.51
CA GLU A 117 10.00 11.88 -7.58
C GLU A 117 8.63 11.26 -7.31
N TYR A 118 8.55 10.24 -6.45
CA TYR A 118 7.30 9.66 -5.99
C TYR A 118 6.67 10.45 -4.83
N GLN A 119 7.35 11.46 -4.29
CA GLN A 119 6.73 12.30 -3.26
C GLN A 119 5.64 13.20 -3.87
N PRO A 120 4.57 13.52 -3.11
CA PRO A 120 4.29 13.10 -1.73
C PRO A 120 3.62 11.72 -1.61
N TRP A 121 3.34 11.07 -2.74
CA TRP A 121 2.41 9.94 -2.82
C TRP A 121 2.89 8.72 -2.05
N ILE A 122 4.18 8.39 -2.11
CA ILE A 122 4.70 7.22 -1.38
C ILE A 122 4.60 7.39 0.14
N THR A 123 4.82 8.61 0.65
CA THR A 123 4.61 8.92 2.08
C THR A 123 3.15 8.75 2.47
N LEU A 124 2.22 9.23 1.64
CA LEU A 124 0.78 9.07 1.86
C LEU A 124 0.34 7.61 1.82
N VAL A 125 0.98 6.78 0.99
CA VAL A 125 0.77 5.31 0.99
C VAL A 125 1.17 4.71 2.34
N TYR A 126 2.36 5.01 2.87
CA TYR A 126 2.78 4.47 4.17
C TYR A 126 1.89 4.94 5.32
N ILE A 127 1.42 6.19 5.28
CA ILE A 127 0.43 6.70 6.24
C ILE A 127 -0.88 5.92 6.12
N ALA A 128 -1.37 5.66 4.90
CA ALA A 128 -2.59 4.88 4.70
C ALA A 128 -2.47 3.44 5.19
N ILE A 129 -1.33 2.78 4.97
CA ILE A 129 -1.03 1.43 5.48
C ILE A 129 -1.01 1.43 7.02
N PHE A 130 -0.34 2.42 7.63
CA PHE A 130 -0.32 2.59 9.08
C PHE A 130 -1.71 2.79 9.68
N LEU A 131 -2.50 3.68 9.07
CA LEU A 131 -3.85 4.00 9.53
C LEU A 131 -4.85 2.88 9.26
N GLY A 132 -4.56 1.95 8.34
CA GLY A 132 -5.45 0.86 7.96
C GLY A 132 -6.06 0.12 9.16
N PRO A 133 -5.26 -0.60 9.97
CA PRO A 133 -5.77 -1.28 11.16
C PRO A 133 -6.51 -0.38 12.15
N VAL A 134 -6.09 0.89 12.28
CA VAL A 134 -6.73 1.86 13.17
C VAL A 134 -8.13 2.21 12.67
N LEU A 135 -8.28 2.50 11.38
CA LEU A 135 -9.57 2.79 10.76
C LEU A 135 -10.49 1.57 10.78
N GLY A 136 -9.95 0.37 10.53
CA GLY A 136 -10.69 -0.88 10.65
C GLY A 136 -11.20 -1.13 12.07
N PHE A 137 -10.38 -0.84 13.08
CA PHE A 137 -10.78 -0.89 14.49
C PHE A 137 -11.90 0.11 14.78
N LEU A 138 -11.71 1.39 14.46
CA LEU A 138 -12.69 2.44 14.74
C LEU A 138 -14.04 2.16 14.07
N ALA A 139 -14.03 1.75 12.80
CA ALA A 139 -15.25 1.41 12.07
C ALA A 139 -16.01 0.25 12.73
N ALA A 140 -15.31 -0.77 13.21
CA ALA A 140 -15.91 -1.91 13.88
C ALA A 140 -16.41 -1.60 15.30
N SER A 141 -15.68 -0.77 16.06
CA SER A 141 -16.12 -0.29 17.37
C SER A 141 -17.42 0.53 17.28
N LEU A 142 -17.56 1.35 16.23
CA LEU A 142 -18.79 2.14 15.99
C LEU A 142 -20.04 1.28 15.78
N VAL A 143 -19.88 0.03 15.34
CA VAL A 143 -20.98 -0.92 15.12
C VAL A 143 -21.04 -2.01 16.21
N GLY A 144 -20.33 -1.83 17.34
CA GLY A 144 -20.37 -2.73 18.49
C GLY A 144 -19.71 -4.09 18.26
N ARG A 145 -18.78 -4.21 17.30
CA ARG A 145 -18.04 -5.45 17.03
C ARG A 145 -16.75 -5.60 17.85
N PHE A 146 -16.24 -4.51 18.43
CA PHE A 146 -15.09 -4.46 19.35
C PHE A 146 -15.43 -3.60 20.56
#